data_AF-A0A559MGT5-F1
#
_entry.id   AF-A0A559MGT5-F1
#
_cell.length_a   1.000
_cell.length_b   1.000
_cell.length_c   1.000
_cell.angle_alpha   90.00
_cell.angle_beta   90.00
_cell.angle_gamma   90.00
#
_symmetry.space_group_name_H-M   'P 1'
#
loop_
_entity.id
_entity.type
_entity.pdbx_description
1 polymer ?
#
loop_
_entity_poly.entity_id
_entity_poly.type
_entity_poly.pdbx_seq_one_letter_code
_entity_poly.pdbx_strand_id
1 'polypeptide(L)' 'ALFRKNYVFLGVVFASAFAFEMYVKLPGNTDAELDLMGHYRSYDNVMDKVWDGFNKGRQWKDIRAKYVEAGGDDE' A
#
# COMPACT_ATOMS: atom_id res chain seq x y z
N ALA A 1 11.51 15.49 -2.00
CA ALA A 1 10.49 14.55 -1.49
C ALA A 1 9.69 13.99 -2.66
N LEU A 2 10.02 12.77 -3.12
CA LEU A 2 9.39 12.11 -4.27
C LEU A 2 7.90 11.79 -4.05
N PHE A 3 7.48 11.64 -2.80
CA PHE A 3 6.09 11.36 -2.42
C PHE A 3 5.47 12.61 -1.82
N ARG A 4 4.97 13.55 -2.64
CA ARG A 4 4.18 14.71 -2.14
C ARG A 4 2.69 14.59 -2.42
N LYS A 5 2.29 13.62 -3.24
CA LYS A 5 0.93 13.46 -3.72
C LYS A 5 0.55 11.99 -3.68
N ASN A 6 -0.63 11.68 -3.14
CA ASN A 6 -1.11 10.30 -2.97
C ASN A 6 -1.15 9.50 -4.28
N TYR A 7 -1.41 10.14 -5.43
CA TYR A 7 -1.44 9.46 -6.73
C TYR A 7 -0.05 8.97 -7.19
N VAL A 8 1.03 9.59 -6.72
CA VAL A 8 2.40 9.16 -7.07
C VAL A 8 2.71 7.82 -6.39
N PHE A 9 2.27 7.63 -5.15
CA PHE A 9 2.43 6.34 -4.45
C PHE A 9 1.66 5.23 -5.18
N LEU A 10 0.42 5.50 -5.58
CA LEU A 10 -0.40 4.55 -6.34
C LEU A 10 0.32 4.10 -7.62
N GLY A 11 0.83 5.05 -8.42
CA GLY A 11 1.58 4.76 -9.63
C GLY A 11 2.84 3.92 -9.40
N VAL A 12 3.57 4.18 -8.30
CA VAL A 12 4.78 3.42 -7.94
C VAL A 12 4.44 1.98 -7.53
N VAL A 13 3.38 1.75 -6.76
CA VAL A 13 2.94 0.40 -6.34
C VAL A 13 2.55 -0.45 -7.55
N PHE A 14 1.80 0.12 -8.50
CA PHE A 14 1.42 -0.60 -9.72
C PHE A 14 2.59 -0.84 -10.66
N ALA A 15 3.47 0.15 -10.85
CA ALA A 15 4.63 0.00 -11.72
C ALA A 15 5.63 -1.05 -11.20
N SER A 16 5.83 -1.12 -9.88
CA SER A 16 6.71 -2.12 -9.27
C SER A 16 6.12 -3.52 -9.32
N ALA A 17 4.82 -3.69 -9.10
CA ALA A 17 4.16 -4.99 -9.30
C ALA A 17 4.28 -5.49 -10.74
N PHE A 18 4.09 -4.61 -11.73
CA PHE A 18 4.26 -4.95 -13.14
C PHE A 18 5.72 -5.27 -13.52
N ALA A 19 6.68 -4.50 -13.01
CA ALA A 19 8.11 -4.77 -13.25
C ALA A 19 8.56 -6.09 -12.61
N PHE A 20 8.04 -6.42 -11.43
CA PHE A 20 8.27 -7.70 -10.77
C PHE A 20 7.68 -8.86 -11.56
N GLU A 21 6.45 -8.74 -12.07
CA GLU A 21 5.87 -9.74 -12.98
C GLU A 21 6.74 -9.94 -14.23
N MET A 22 7.14 -8.85 -14.89
CA MET A 22 8.02 -8.92 -16.07
C MET A 22 9.37 -9.57 -15.80
N TYR A 23 9.94 -9.35 -14.60
CA TYR A 23 11.22 -9.92 -14.19
C TYR A 23 11.12 -11.41 -13.84
N VAL A 24 10.05 -11.81 -13.14
CA VAL A 24 9.81 -13.20 -12.71
C VAL A 24 9.44 -14.11 -13.89
N LYS A 25 8.80 -13.60 -14.95
CA LYS A 25 8.26 -14.37 -16.08
C LYS A 25 9.24 -14.62 -17.22
N LEU A 26 10.53 -14.32 -17.04
CA LEU A 26 11.58 -14.56 -18.04
C LEU A 26 11.94 -16.06 -18.12
N PRO A 27 12.18 -16.61 -19.33
CA PRO A 27 12.51 -18.03 -19.51
C PRO A 27 13.86 -18.36 -18.87
N GLY A 28 13.86 -19.23 -17.84
CA GLY A 28 15.07 -19.69 -17.14
C GLY A 28 14.95 -19.79 -15.61
N ASN A 29 13.85 -19.34 -15.00
CA ASN A 29 13.65 -19.39 -13.55
C ASN A 29 12.33 -20.11 -13.20
N THR A 30 12.29 -21.43 -13.39
CA THR A 30 11.09 -22.28 -13.24
C THR A 30 10.66 -22.56 -11.80
N ASP A 31 11.33 -21.97 -10.82
CA ASP A 31 11.13 -22.26 -9.39
C ASP A 31 10.24 -21.19 -8.71
N ALA A 32 9.85 -20.16 -9.46
CA ALA A 32 9.23 -18.94 -8.93
C ALA A 32 7.69 -18.98 -8.78
N GLU A 33 7.01 -20.01 -9.28
CA GLU A 33 5.54 -20.08 -9.25
C GLU A 33 4.96 -20.29 -7.84
N LEU A 34 5.69 -20.97 -6.94
CA LEU A 34 5.28 -21.19 -5.55
C LEU A 34 5.68 -20.02 -4.62
N ASP A 35 6.73 -19.27 -4.98
CA ASP A 35 7.23 -18.11 -4.21
C ASP A 35 6.34 -16.86 -4.45
N LEU A 36 5.74 -16.73 -5.63
CA LEU A 36 4.86 -15.62 -6.00
C LEU A 36 3.65 -15.45 -5.07
N MET A 37 3.14 -16.54 -4.51
CA MET A 37 2.04 -16.51 -3.52
C MET A 37 2.51 -16.14 -2.09
N GLY A 38 3.77 -16.34 -1.73
CA GLY A 38 4.33 -15.81 -0.49
C GLY A 38 4.60 -14.30 -0.57
N HIS A 39 4.94 -13.82 -1.77
CA HIS A 39 5.30 -12.42 -2.02
C HIS A 39 4.12 -11.45 -1.93
N TYR A 40 2.91 -11.79 -2.41
CA TYR A 40 1.78 -10.83 -2.39
C TYR A 40 1.44 -10.38 -0.96
N ARG A 41 1.36 -11.33 -0.02
CA ARG A 41 1.00 -11.03 1.37
C ARG A 41 2.11 -10.24 2.08
N SER A 42 3.36 -10.52 1.76
CA SER A 42 4.53 -9.84 2.31
C SER A 42 4.63 -8.40 1.80
N TYR A 43 4.46 -8.25 0.49
CA TYR A 43 4.48 -6.98 -0.22
C TYR A 43 3.34 -6.07 0.24
N ASP A 44 2.11 -6.58 0.29
CA ASP A 44 0.94 -5.81 0.75
C ASP A 44 1.13 -5.31 2.18
N ASN A 45 1.57 -6.15 3.11
CA ASN A 45 1.82 -5.74 4.50
C ASN A 45 2.90 -4.66 4.64
N VAL A 46 3.92 -4.68 3.77
CA VAL A 46 4.97 -3.66 3.75
C VAL A 46 4.44 -2.36 3.15
N MET A 47 3.71 -2.44 2.04
CA MET A 47 3.14 -1.28 1.37
C MET A 47 2.08 -0.59 2.22
N ASP A 48 1.28 -1.34 2.97
CA ASP A 48 0.32 -0.81 3.94
C ASP A 48 1.02 0.02 5.02
N LYS A 49 2.13 -0.46 5.58
CA LYS A 49 2.91 0.28 6.58
C LYS A 49 3.52 1.57 6.02
N VAL A 50 4.05 1.52 4.80
CA VAL A 50 4.61 2.69 4.12
C VAL A 50 3.51 3.72 3.84
N TRP A 51 2.36 3.26 3.36
CA TRP A 51 1.18 4.10 3.13
C TRP A 51 0.67 4.75 4.41
N ASP A 52 0.60 3.97 5.49
CA ASP A 52 0.14 4.41 6.79
C ASP A 52 1.03 5.50 7.37
N GLY A 53 2.35 5.31 7.31
CA GLY A 53 3.31 6.30 7.77
C GLY A 53 3.23 7.60 6.98
N PHE A 54 3.08 7.51 5.65
CA PHE A 54 3.00 8.68 4.78
C PHE A 54 1.69 9.46 4.94
N ASN A 55 0.56 8.78 5.18
CA ASN A 55 -0.75 9.41 5.30
C ASN A 55 -1.20 9.63 6.75
N LYS A 56 -0.31 9.46 7.73
CA LYS A 56 -0.61 9.68 9.14
C LYS A 56 -1.23 11.07 9.37
N GLY A 57 -2.33 11.12 10.09
CA GLY A 57 -3.10 12.34 10.37
C GLY A 57 -4.04 12.77 9.25
N ARG A 58 -4.08 12.05 8.13
CA ARG A 58 -5.01 12.26 7.01
C ARG A 58 -5.92 11.07 6.76
N GLN A 59 -5.62 9.91 7.36
CA GLN A 59 -6.44 8.71 7.22
C GLN A 59 -7.68 8.81 8.10
N TRP A 60 -8.79 8.23 7.63
CA TRP A 60 -10.03 8.15 8.39
C TRP A 60 -9.82 7.64 9.82
N LYS A 61 -9.00 6.59 10.00
CA LYS A 61 -8.68 6.04 11.32
C LYS A 61 -8.03 7.04 12.28
N ASP A 62 -7.31 8.04 11.75
CA ASP A 62 -6.64 9.08 12.53
C ASP A 62 -7.57 10.28 12.83
N ILE A 63 -8.53 10.56 11.95
CA ILE A 63 -9.41 11.74 12.07
C ILE A 63 -10.81 11.43 12.59
N ARG A 64 -11.25 10.17 12.54
CA ARG A 64 -12.63 9.76 12.86
C ARG A 64 -13.07 10.14 14.26
N ALA A 65 -12.17 10.14 15.24
CA ALA A 65 -12.49 10.48 16.63
C ALA A 65 -13.14 11.87 16.72
N LYS A 66 -12.61 12.84 15.96
CA LYS A 66 -13.12 14.23 15.88
C LYS A 66 -14.54 14.34 15.34
N TYR A 67 -15.00 13.38 14.53
CA TYR A 67 -16.32 13.42 13.91
C TYR A 67 -17.34 12.54 14.62
N VAL A 68 -16.89 11.48 15.31
CA VAL A 68 -17.78 10.60 16.08
C VAL A 68 -18.13 11.23 17.43
N GLU A 69 -17.18 11.91 18.10
CA GLU A 69 -17.47 12.65 19.33
C GLU A 69 -18.32 13.89 19.06
N ALA A 70 -18.04 14.62 17.97
CA ALA A 70 -18.84 15.79 17.57
C ALA A 70 -20.30 15.47 17.18
N GLY A 71 -20.63 14.19 16.95
CA GLY A 71 -22.02 13.76 16.72
C GLY A 71 -22.77 13.32 17.98
N GLY A 72 -22.11 13.28 19.15
CA GLY A 72 -22.70 12.88 20.42
C GLY A 72 -22.89 14.01 21.44
N ASP A 73 -22.29 15.18 21.20
CA ASP A 73 -22.42 16.38 22.06
C ASP A 73 -23.56 17.34 21.60
N ASP A 74 -24.28 17.00 20.52
CA ASP A 74 -25.41 17.78 19.98
C ASP A 74 -26.80 17.26 20.45
N GLU A 75 -26.85 16.43 21.50
CA GLU A 75 -28.09 15.95 22.17
C GLU A 75 -28.04 16.22 23.69
#